data_AF-A0A1J8R570-F1
#
_entry.id   AF-A0A1J8R570-F1
#
_cell.length_a   1.000
_cell.length_b   1.000
_cell.length_c   1.000
_cell.angle_alpha   90.00
_cell.angle_beta   90.00
_cell.angle_gamma   90.00
#
_symmetry.space_group_name_H-M   'P 1'
#
loop_
_entity.id
_entity.type
_entity.pdbx_description
1 polymer ?
#
loop_
_entity_poly.entity_id
_entity_poly.type
_entity_poly.pdbx_seq_one_letter_code
_entity_poly.pdbx_strand_id
1 'polypeptide(L)' 'MIYPESTPSTPQQPLQPHPTHTSRPDGLLQVNLDARHPTLDLNACAEEEWNINLAHANRILPDVIREYHR' A
#
# COMPACT_ATOMS: atom_id res chain seq x y z
N MET A 1 -29.93 -2.21 41.64
CA MET A 1 -29.23 -2.00 40.36
C MET A 1 -27.86 -2.64 40.50
N ILE A 2 -27.61 -3.74 39.80
CA ILE A 2 -26.31 -4.44 39.83
C ILE A 2 -25.59 -4.03 38.55
N TYR A 3 -24.49 -3.29 38.69
CA TYR A 3 -23.64 -2.93 37.56
C TYR A 3 -22.90 -4.20 37.08
N PRO A 4 -22.81 -4.49 35.77
CA PRO A 4 -21.88 -5.50 35.32
C PRO A 4 -20.46 -5.01 35.56
N GLU A 5 -19.70 -5.84 36.27
CA GLU A 5 -18.29 -5.67 36.58
C GLU A 5 -17.48 -5.44 35.29
N SER A 6 -16.85 -4.26 35.20
CA SER A 6 -15.92 -3.94 34.12
C SER A 6 -14.73 -4.89 34.21
N THR A 7 -14.63 -5.81 33.26
CA THR A 7 -13.44 -6.67 33.10
C THR A 7 -12.17 -5.81 33.06
N PRO A 8 -11.09 -6.20 33.76
CA PRO A 8 -9.85 -5.43 33.73
C PRO A 8 -9.29 -5.43 32.30
N SER A 9 -9.11 -4.23 31.72
CA SER A 9 -8.38 -4.05 30.47
C SER A 9 -6.98 -4.64 30.64
N THR A 10 -6.75 -5.79 30.01
CA THR A 10 -5.43 -6.38 29.86
C THR A 10 -4.53 -5.32 29.21
N PRO A 11 -3.27 -5.13 29.67
CA PRO A 11 -2.33 -4.27 28.96
C PRO A 11 -2.25 -4.76 27.51
N GLN A 12 -2.63 -3.91 26.56
CA GLN A 12 -2.46 -4.25 25.14
C GLN A 12 -0.97 -4.35 24.90
N GLN A 13 -0.44 -5.58 24.90
CA GLN A 13 0.89 -5.83 24.36
C GLN A 13 0.88 -5.32 22.91
N PRO A 14 1.96 -4.64 22.47
CA PRO A 14 2.09 -4.27 21.07
C PRO A 14 1.84 -5.51 20.23
N LEU A 15 0.86 -5.43 19.33
CA LEU A 15 0.61 -6.49 18.36
C LEU A 15 1.93 -6.80 17.67
N GLN A 16 2.29 -8.08 17.63
CA GLN A 16 3.49 -8.46 16.90
C GLN A 16 3.34 -7.98 15.44
N PRO A 17 4.38 -7.38 14.86
CA PRO A 17 4.31 -6.93 13.48
C PRO A 17 3.97 -8.13 12.60
N HIS A 18 3.02 -7.93 11.69
CA HIS A 18 2.69 -8.97 10.71
C HIS A 18 3.94 -9.29 9.89
N PRO A 19 4.15 -10.57 9.52
CA PRO A 19 5.23 -10.94 8.64
C PRO A 19 5.11 -10.16 7.31
N THR A 20 6.20 -9.53 6.88
CA THR A 20 6.27 -8.73 5.65
C THR A 20 7.37 -9.24 4.71
N HIS A 21 7.25 -8.86 3.44
CA HIS A 21 8.29 -9.07 2.43
C HIS A 21 9.44 -8.06 2.60
N THR A 22 10.60 -8.38 2.01
CA THR A 22 11.77 -7.49 2.07
C THR A 22 12.27 -7.16 0.67
N SER A 23 12.28 -5.87 0.33
CA SER A 23 12.91 -5.40 -0.91
C SER A 23 14.43 -5.47 -0.79
N ARG A 24 15.07 -6.06 -1.79
CA ARG A 24 16.52 -6.22 -1.86
C ARG A 24 17.15 -5.07 -2.66
N PRO A 25 18.44 -4.76 -2.47
CA PRO A 25 19.14 -3.72 -3.23
C PRO A 25 19.24 -3.98 -4.73
N ASP A 26 19.08 -5.23 -5.17
CA ASP A 26 19.01 -5.63 -6.59
C ASP A 26 17.63 -5.39 -7.22
N GLY A 27 16.68 -4.82 -6.46
CA GLY A 27 15.33 -4.55 -6.92
C GLY A 27 14.39 -5.75 -6.84
N LEU A 28 14.85 -6.91 -6.35
CA LEU A 28 14.01 -8.09 -6.17
C LEU A 28 13.31 -8.08 -4.80
N LEU A 29 12.13 -8.70 -4.75
CA LEU A 29 11.40 -8.89 -3.51
C LEU A 29 11.72 -10.26 -2.90
N GLN A 30 12.32 -10.28 -1.71
CA GLN A 30 12.47 -11.49 -0.93
C GLN A 30 11.14 -11.85 -0.28
N VAL A 31 10.58 -12.99 -0.69
CA VAL A 31 9.28 -13.46 -0.22
C VAL A 31 9.44 -14.12 1.14
N ASN A 32 8.80 -13.53 2.15
CA ASN A 32 8.48 -14.18 3.40
C ASN A 32 7.28 -15.13 3.21
N LEU A 33 7.46 -16.42 3.52
CA LEU A 33 6.42 -17.45 3.34
C LEU A 33 5.29 -17.34 4.35
N ASP A 34 5.53 -16.71 5.50
CA ASP A 34 4.53 -16.45 6.54
C ASP A 34 3.72 -15.18 6.26
N ALA A 35 4.17 -14.35 5.30
CA ALA A 35 3.49 -13.15 4.87
C ALA A 35 2.37 -13.47 3.86
N ARG A 36 1.48 -12.49 3.64
CA ARG A 36 0.48 -12.53 2.55
C ARG A 36 1.18 -12.77 1.21
N HIS A 37 0.50 -13.34 0.23
CA HIS A 37 1.10 -13.53 -1.10
C HIS A 37 1.47 -12.18 -1.75
N PRO A 38 2.73 -11.97 -2.16
CA PRO A 38 3.26 -10.66 -2.55
C PRO A 38 2.57 -10.07 -3.78
N THR A 39 2.08 -10.91 -4.69
CA THR A 39 1.38 -10.46 -5.90
C THR A 39 0.18 -9.57 -5.61
N LEU A 40 -0.52 -9.78 -4.50
CA LEU A 40 -1.68 -8.94 -4.16
C LEU A 40 -1.26 -7.50 -3.86
N ASP A 41 -0.19 -7.35 -3.07
CA ASP A 41 0.32 -6.04 -2.69
C ASP A 41 1.04 -5.37 -3.86
N LEU A 42 1.81 -6.13 -4.65
CA LEU A 42 2.47 -5.64 -5.86
C LEU A 42 1.47 -5.15 -6.91
N ASN A 43 0.37 -5.89 -7.13
CA ASN A 43 -0.68 -5.46 -8.06
C ASN A 43 -1.35 -4.18 -7.57
N ALA A 44 -1.69 -4.09 -6.27
CA ALA A 44 -2.30 -2.89 -5.71
C ALA A 44 -1.39 -1.66 -5.87
N CYS A 45 -0.09 -1.80 -5.56
CA CYS A 45 0.88 -0.72 -5.78
C CYS A 45 0.99 -0.32 -7.25
N ALA A 46 1.08 -1.30 -8.16
CA ALA A 46 1.17 -1.04 -9.59
C ALA A 46 -0.08 -0.33 -10.13
N GLU A 47 -1.28 -0.71 -9.67
CA GLU A 47 -2.54 -0.05 -10.03
C GLU A 47 -2.59 1.39 -9.52
N GLU A 48 -2.16 1.64 -8.28
CA GLU A 48 -2.10 2.99 -7.71
C GLU A 48 -1.13 3.90 -8.48
N GLU A 49 0.10 3.43 -8.71
CA GLU A 49 1.11 4.17 -9.48
C GLU A 49 0.64 4.45 -10.91
N TRP A 50 0.02 3.46 -11.56
CA TRP A 50 -0.55 3.63 -12.89
C TRP A 50 -1.61 4.73 -12.92
N ASN A 51 -2.54 4.73 -11.97
CA ASN A 51 -3.61 5.72 -11.90
C ASN A 51 -3.08 7.13 -11.65
N ILE A 52 -2.07 7.28 -10.79
CA ILE A 52 -1.39 8.57 -10.54
C ILE A 52 -0.74 9.08 -11.83
N ASN A 53 0.01 8.23 -12.53
CA ASN A 53 0.68 8.58 -13.77
C ASN A 53 -0.32 8.95 -14.88
N LEU A 54 -1.41 8.18 -14.99
CA LEU A 54 -2.48 8.45 -15.95
C LEU A 54 -3.19 9.78 -15.66
N ALA A 55 -3.52 10.06 -14.39
CA ALA A 55 -4.13 11.32 -14.00
C ALA A 55 -3.21 12.51 -14.31
N HIS A 56 -1.92 12.37 -14.01
CA HIS A 56 -0.92 13.40 -14.34
C HIS A 56 -0.81 13.63 -15.86
N ALA A 57 -0.71 12.55 -16.64
CA ALA A 57 -0.64 12.61 -18.10
C ALA A 57 -1.89 13.27 -18.72
N ASN A 58 -3.08 12.90 -18.24
CA ASN A 58 -4.33 13.51 -18.69
C ASN A 58 -4.39 15.01 -18.40
N ARG A 59 -3.84 15.45 -17.26
CA ARG A 59 -3.79 16.88 -16.91
C ARG A 59 -2.93 17.69 -17.87
N ILE A 60 -1.78 17.15 -18.28
CA ILE A 60 -0.82 17.88 -19.13
C ILE A 60 -1.13 17.74 -20.63
N LEU A 61 -1.94 16.74 -21.02
CA LEU A 61 -2.23 16.43 -22.41
C LEU A 61 -2.74 17.64 -23.23
N PRO A 62 -3.66 18.50 -22.75
CA PRO A 62 -4.12 19.66 -23.52
C PRO A 62 -2.99 20.66 -23.81
N ASP A 63 -2.10 20.89 -22.85
CA ASP A 63 -0.96 21.79 -23.02
C ASP A 63 0.04 21.23 -24.05
N VAL A 64 0.29 19.92 -24.00
CA VAL A 64 1.14 19.21 -24.98
C VAL A 64 0.53 19.29 -26.38
N ILE A 65 -0.78 19.09 -26.51
CA ILE A 65 -1.49 19.23 -27.79
C ILE A 65 -1.39 20.67 -28.33
N ARG A 66 -1.59 21.68 -27.46
CA ARG A 66 -1.48 23.09 -27.85
C ARG A 66 -0.07 23.41 -28.36
N GLU A 67 0.97 22.92 -27.68
CA GLU A 67 2.37 23.14 -28.12
C GLU A 67 2.65 22.45 -29.45
N TYR A 68 2.14 21.23 -29.66
CA TYR A 68 2.32 20.51 -30.92
C TYR A 68 1.73 21.24 -32.15
N HIS A 69 0.63 21.97 -31.95
CA HIS A 69 -0.04 22.72 -33.02
C HIS A 69 0.51 24.14 -33.25
N ARG A 70 1.50 24.58 -32.45
CA ARG A 70 2.13 25.89 -32.58
C ARG A 70 3.21 25.90 -33.66
#